data_AF-A0A7J4KHM8-F1
#
_entry.id   AF-A0A7J4KHM8-F1
#
_cell.length_a   1.000
_cell.length_b   1.000
_cell.length_c   1.000
_cell.angle_alpha   90.00
_cell.angle_beta   90.00
_cell.angle_gamma   90.00
#
_symmetry.space_group_name_H-M   'P 1'
#
loop_
_entity.id
_entity.type
_entity.pdbx_description
1 polymer ?
#
loop_
_entity_poly.entity_id
_entity_poly.type
_entity_poly.pdbx_seq_one_letter_code
_entity_poly.pdbx_strand_id
1 'polypeptide(L)'
;MPLTGSYTLSQQSLNTQLDGQILFAPMDSWTTYLINDAGQVIHTWSSNYFPGESAYLLEDGSLLRTIKLSFAYGGDGGGVQKINWTGSLLWDYHYYTDDYLSHHDICPLKNGNVLMIAWEFKTPDEAIAAG
;
A
#
# COMPACT_ATOMS: atom_id res chain seq x y z
N MET A 1 -27.89 -44.22 8.36
CA MET A 1 -27.62 -42.86 7.84
C MET A 1 -28.13 -41.86 8.88
N PRO A 2 -27.20 -41.14 9.50
CA PRO A 2 -27.25 -39.67 9.46
C PRO A 2 -25.92 -39.10 8.97
N LEU A 3 -25.99 -38.00 8.22
CA LEU A 3 -24.84 -37.26 7.71
C LEU A 3 -24.39 -36.25 8.78
N THR A 4 -23.30 -36.53 9.48
CA THR A 4 -22.57 -35.53 10.25
C THR A 4 -21.43 -35.02 9.39
N GLY A 5 -21.70 -33.97 8.60
CA GLY A 5 -20.65 -33.21 7.92
C GLY A 5 -20.00 -32.26 8.91
N SER A 6 -18.82 -32.61 9.40
CA SER A 6 -17.95 -31.67 10.10
C SER A 6 -17.35 -30.73 9.06
N TYR A 7 -17.75 -29.45 9.09
CA TYR A 7 -17.03 -28.41 8.37
C TYR A 7 -15.72 -28.16 9.11
N THR A 8 -14.63 -28.77 8.65
CA THR A 8 -13.29 -28.32 9.04
C THR A 8 -13.08 -26.97 8.38
N LEU A 9 -13.19 -25.90 9.17
CA LEU A 9 -12.63 -24.60 8.78
C LEU A 9 -11.13 -24.82 8.59
N SER A 10 -10.68 -25.00 7.35
CA SER A 10 -9.27 -24.88 7.04
C SER A 10 -8.91 -23.44 7.37
N GLN A 11 -8.29 -23.26 8.53
CA GLN A 11 -7.60 -22.03 8.88
C GLN A 11 -6.53 -21.88 7.78
N GLN A 12 -6.86 -21.12 6.73
CA GLN A 12 -5.88 -20.70 5.75
C GLN A 12 -4.94 -19.77 6.50
N SER A 13 -3.88 -20.36 7.05
CA SER A 13 -2.68 -19.66 7.47
C SER A 13 -2.28 -18.76 6.30
N LEU A 14 -2.56 -17.47 6.43
CA LEU A 14 -1.90 -16.43 5.65
C LEU A 14 -0.44 -16.44 6.13
N ASN A 15 0.33 -17.41 5.65
CA ASN A 15 1.77 -17.48 5.82
C ASN A 15 2.42 -16.41 4.94
N THR A 16 2.26 -15.16 5.35
CA THR A 16 3.32 -14.17 5.28
C THR A 16 3.60 -13.74 6.72
N GLN A 17 3.89 -14.73 7.57
CA GLN A 17 4.50 -14.45 8.85
C GLN A 17 5.92 -13.97 8.52
N LEU A 18 6.05 -12.64 8.42
CA LEU A 18 7.32 -11.93 8.50
C LEU A 18 7.99 -12.44 9.78
N ASP A 19 8.85 -13.45 9.67
CA ASP A 19 9.50 -14.09 10.83
C ASP A 19 10.39 -13.04 11.51
N GLY A 20 9.81 -12.32 12.46
CA GLY A 20 10.41 -11.16 13.13
C GLY A 20 10.66 -9.94 12.24
N GLN A 21 10.18 -9.89 10.99
CA GLN A 21 10.46 -8.74 10.11
C GLN A 21 9.41 -7.63 10.24
N ILE A 22 9.85 -6.38 10.23
CA ILE A 22 8.98 -5.21 10.33
C ILE A 22 9.30 -4.27 9.16
N LEU A 23 8.30 -4.01 8.33
CA LEU A 23 8.37 -3.03 7.25
C LEU A 23 7.73 -1.72 7.73
N PHE A 24 8.41 -0.61 7.54
CA PHE A 24 7.85 0.71 7.82
C PHE A 24 8.48 1.80 6.95
N ALA A 25 7.71 2.86 6.69
CA ALA A 25 8.15 4.05 5.98
C ALA A 25 7.80 5.28 6.83
N PRO A 26 8.78 5.93 7.48
CA PRO A 26 8.51 7.12 8.28
C PRO A 26 7.96 8.25 7.40
N MET A 27 6.93 8.97 7.88
CA MET A 27 6.21 10.00 7.13
C MET A 27 7.13 11.04 6.46
N ASP A 28 8.14 11.50 7.21
CA ASP A 28 9.10 12.51 6.74
C ASP A 28 10.45 11.89 6.34
N SER A 29 10.40 10.81 5.56
CA SER A 29 11.60 10.09 5.10
C SER A 29 11.54 9.78 3.60
N TRP A 30 12.71 9.82 2.97
CA TRP A 30 12.94 9.35 1.60
C TRP A 30 13.22 7.85 1.53
N THR A 31 13.15 7.14 2.68
CA THR A 31 13.57 5.75 2.81
C THR A 31 12.50 4.91 3.48
N THR A 32 12.22 3.75 2.89
CA THR A 32 11.44 2.65 3.49
C THR A 32 12.41 1.62 4.05
N TYR A 33 12.10 1.09 5.24
CA TYR A 33 12.97 0.19 5.99
C TYR A 33 12.32 -1.16 6.19
N LEU A 34 13.12 -2.22 6.06
CA LEU A 34 12.82 -3.55 6.57
C LEU A 34 13.83 -3.86 7.68
N ILE A 35 13.33 -4.10 8.89
CA ILE A 35 14.15 -4.46 10.06
C ILE A 35 13.79 -5.85 10.56
N ASN A 36 14.67 -6.47 11.35
CA ASN A 36 14.33 -7.64 12.16
C ASN A 36 13.77 -7.22 13.54
N ASP A 37 13.41 -8.22 14.34
CA ASP A 37 12.84 -8.10 15.68
C ASP A 37 13.85 -7.53 16.70
N ALA A 38 15.15 -7.66 16.41
CA ALA A 38 16.23 -7.01 17.14
C ALA A 38 16.44 -5.54 16.74
N GLY A 39 15.65 -4.99 15.81
CA GLY A 39 15.75 -3.60 15.33
C GLY A 39 16.88 -3.34 14.34
N GLN A 40 17.52 -4.40 13.82
CA GLN A 40 18.60 -4.28 12.86
C GLN A 40 18.01 -4.12 11.45
N VAL A 41 18.58 -3.20 10.68
CA VAL A 41 18.20 -2.98 9.27
C VAL A 41 18.63 -4.18 8.44
N ILE A 42 17.64 -4.86 7.85
CA ILE A 42 17.82 -5.93 6.86
C ILE A 42 18.00 -5.31 5.48
N HIS A 43 17.15 -4.33 5.16
CA HIS A 43 17.11 -3.73 3.83
C HIS A 43 16.49 -2.32 3.86
N THR A 44 16.79 -1.53 2.84
CA THR A 44 16.23 -0.19 2.65
C THR A 44 15.94 0.08 1.17
N TRP A 45 14.81 0.71 0.90
CA TRP A 45 14.50 1.28 -0.41
C TRP A 45 14.50 2.80 -0.31
N SER A 46 15.31 3.46 -1.13
CA SER A 46 15.30 4.92 -1.28
C SER A 46 14.28 5.34 -2.34
N SER A 47 13.75 6.55 -2.20
CA SER A 47 12.80 7.14 -3.15
C SER A 47 12.97 8.65 -3.23
N ASN A 48 12.52 9.21 -4.34
CA ASN A 48 12.38 10.65 -4.54
C ASN A 48 11.02 11.19 -4.06
N TYR A 49 10.20 10.35 -3.42
CA TYR A 49 8.88 10.70 -2.91
C TYR A 49 8.76 10.35 -1.42
N PHE A 50 8.15 11.27 -0.66
CA PHE A 50 7.63 10.95 0.66
C PHE A 50 6.63 9.80 0.58
N PRO A 51 6.54 8.94 1.61
CA PRO A 51 5.56 7.87 1.63
C PRO A 51 4.15 8.43 1.63
N GLY A 52 3.26 7.74 0.93
CA GLY A 52 1.81 7.96 1.04
C GLY A 52 1.19 7.14 2.16
N GLU A 53 1.91 6.81 3.24
CA GLU A 53 1.45 6.07 4.43
C GLU A 53 1.14 4.56 4.31
N SER A 54 1.34 3.93 3.16
CA SER A 54 1.16 2.48 3.01
C SER A 54 2.34 1.80 2.31
N ALA A 55 2.77 0.66 2.85
CA ALA A 55 3.86 -0.13 2.31
C ALA A 55 3.62 -1.63 2.55
N TYR A 56 3.90 -2.44 1.54
CA TYR A 56 3.75 -3.88 1.55
C TYR A 56 5.01 -4.54 1.00
N LEU A 57 5.52 -5.55 1.72
CA LEU A 57 6.50 -6.48 1.18
C LEU A 57 5.74 -7.62 0.51
N LEU A 58 5.91 -7.77 -0.81
CA LEU A 58 5.23 -8.80 -1.58
C LEU A 58 6.00 -10.12 -1.55
N GLU A 59 5.34 -11.23 -1.92
CA GLU A 59 5.91 -12.58 -1.91
C GLU A 59 7.16 -12.72 -2.80
N ASP A 60 7.27 -11.89 -3.86
CA ASP A 60 8.44 -11.83 -4.75
C ASP A 60 9.61 -10.99 -4.18
N GLY A 61 9.48 -10.50 -2.94
CA GLY A 61 10.44 -9.64 -2.27
C GLY A 61 10.41 -8.18 -2.73
N SER A 62 9.52 -7.80 -3.64
CA SER A 62 9.39 -6.40 -4.03
C SER A 62 8.64 -5.58 -2.97
N LEU A 63 8.96 -4.29 -2.93
CA LEU A 63 8.22 -3.30 -2.18
C LEU A 63 7.09 -2.74 -3.06
N LEU A 64 5.87 -2.79 -2.55
CA LEU A 64 4.75 -2.00 -3.06
C LEU A 64 4.47 -0.88 -2.06
N ARG A 65 4.53 0.38 -2.49
CA ARG A 65 4.32 1.52 -1.59
C ARG A 65 3.45 2.59 -2.24
N THR A 66 2.68 3.29 -1.42
CA THR A 66 2.06 4.55 -1.83
C THR A 66 3.07 5.69 -1.76
N ILE A 67 2.90 6.68 -2.62
CA ILE A 67 3.71 7.90 -2.67
C ILE A 67 2.81 9.12 -2.50
N LYS A 68 3.36 10.13 -1.85
CA LYS A 68 2.68 11.40 -1.60
C LYS A 68 3.04 12.40 -2.70
N LEU A 69 2.03 12.80 -3.48
CA LEU A 69 2.16 13.83 -4.53
C LEU A 69 1.36 15.09 -4.22
N SER A 70 0.43 15.02 -3.28
CA SER A 70 -0.30 16.17 -2.71
C SER A 70 0.08 16.37 -1.24
N PHE A 71 -0.06 17.59 -0.75
CA PHE A 71 0.14 17.97 0.67
C PHE A 71 -1.04 18.79 1.20
N ALA A 72 -2.17 18.76 0.50
CA ALA A 72 -3.30 19.65 0.72
C ALA A 72 -4.28 19.16 1.78
N TYR A 73 -4.35 17.85 2.03
CA TYR A 73 -5.42 17.24 2.83
C TYR A 73 -4.90 16.17 3.78
N GLY A 74 -5.61 15.93 4.88
CA GLY A 74 -5.30 14.77 5.72
C GLY A 74 -5.60 13.48 4.95
N GLY A 75 -4.60 12.60 4.82
CA GLY A 75 -4.73 11.31 4.14
C GLY A 75 -4.52 11.34 2.63
N ASP A 76 -3.90 12.40 2.12
CA ASP A 76 -3.50 12.52 0.73
C ASP A 76 -2.37 11.55 0.34
N GLY A 77 -2.60 10.84 -0.76
CA GLY A 77 -1.57 10.08 -1.46
C GLY A 77 -1.16 10.80 -2.74
N GLY A 78 -1.34 10.10 -3.85
CA GLY A 78 -1.08 10.62 -5.19
C GLY A 78 -0.57 9.56 -6.14
N GLY A 79 0.01 8.47 -5.64
CA GLY A 79 0.44 7.38 -6.50
C GLY A 79 0.86 6.13 -5.76
N VAL A 80 1.27 5.13 -6.54
CA VAL A 80 1.74 3.83 -6.09
C VAL A 80 2.97 3.45 -6.90
N GLN A 81 4.00 2.94 -6.24
CA GLN A 81 5.21 2.41 -6.87
C GLN A 81 5.42 0.95 -6.47
N LYS A 82 5.88 0.16 -7.42
CA LYS A 82 6.46 -1.16 -7.15
C LYS A 82 7.96 -1.12 -7.44
N ILE A 83 8.77 -1.49 -6.46
CA ILE A 83 10.22 -1.43 -6.50
C ILE A 83 10.75 -2.83 -6.18
N ASN A 84 11.65 -3.36 -7.01
CA ASN A 84 12.22 -4.68 -6.74
C ASN A 84 13.16 -4.66 -5.52
N TRP A 85 13.63 -5.84 -5.09
CA TRP A 85 14.56 -5.97 -3.97
C TRP A 85 15.89 -5.23 -4.16
N THR A 86 16.34 -4.97 -5.39
CA THR A 86 17.59 -4.23 -5.65
C THR A 86 17.40 -2.72 -5.68
N GLY A 87 16.18 -2.21 -5.46
CA GLY A 87 15.88 -0.78 -5.50
C GLY A 87 15.52 -0.24 -6.89
N SER A 88 15.35 -1.10 -7.90
CA SER A 88 14.91 -0.69 -9.24
C SER A 88 13.39 -0.58 -9.30
N LEU A 89 12.91 0.54 -9.83
CA LEU A 89 11.50 0.78 -10.09
C LEU A 89 10.99 -0.20 -11.16
N LEU A 90 9.98 -1.00 -10.82
CA LEU A 90 9.32 -1.93 -11.73
C LEU A 90 8.18 -1.23 -12.47
N TRP A 91 7.40 -0.43 -11.74
CA TRP A 91 6.39 0.46 -12.30
C TRP A 91 6.03 1.57 -11.33
N ASP A 92 5.46 2.63 -11.88
CA ASP A 92 5.01 3.84 -11.19
C ASP A 92 3.66 4.26 -11.73
N TYR A 93 2.71 4.49 -10.84
CA TYR A 93 1.35 4.86 -11.19
C TYR A 93 0.92 6.08 -10.39
N HIS A 94 0.68 7.18 -11.09
CA HIS A 94 0.19 8.42 -10.49
C HIS A 94 -1.32 8.56 -10.71
N TYR A 95 -2.04 8.84 -9.64
CA TYR A 95 -3.47 9.17 -9.62
C TYR A 95 -3.65 10.49 -8.85
N TYR A 96 -3.23 11.58 -9.50
CA TYR A 96 -3.18 12.92 -8.92
C TYR A 96 -3.34 13.99 -10.01
N THR A 97 -4.40 14.78 -9.91
CA THR A 97 -4.70 16.00 -10.67
C THR A 97 -5.51 16.97 -9.80
N ASP A 98 -5.95 18.08 -10.38
CA ASP A 98 -6.90 18.99 -9.72
C ASP A 98 -8.29 18.35 -9.53
N ASP A 99 -8.63 17.35 -10.35
CA ASP A 99 -9.96 16.71 -10.35
C ASP A 99 -10.01 15.40 -9.57
N TYR A 100 -8.87 14.73 -9.36
CA TYR A 100 -8.82 13.45 -8.66
C TYR A 100 -7.51 13.22 -7.90
N LEU A 101 -7.58 12.46 -6.82
CA LEU A 101 -6.44 12.17 -5.95
C LEU A 101 -6.60 10.78 -5.33
N SER A 102 -5.52 10.01 -5.21
CA SER A 102 -5.57 8.79 -4.40
C SER A 102 -5.51 9.12 -2.92
N HIS A 103 -6.23 8.35 -2.12
CA HIS A 103 -5.99 8.29 -0.69
C HIS A 103 -4.62 7.65 -0.39
N HIS A 104 -4.22 7.71 0.87
CA HIS A 104 -2.98 7.14 1.38
C HIS A 104 -2.95 5.59 1.45
N ASP A 105 -4.12 4.93 1.39
CA ASP A 105 -4.22 3.47 1.59
C ASP A 105 -4.51 2.69 0.31
N ILE A 106 -3.97 1.47 0.23
CA ILE A 106 -4.14 0.53 -0.88
C ILE A 106 -4.26 -0.90 -0.36
N CYS A 107 -4.82 -1.81 -1.16
CA CYS A 107 -4.82 -3.24 -0.87
C CYS A 107 -4.27 -4.04 -2.07
N PRO A 108 -3.09 -4.68 -1.96
CA PRO A 108 -2.63 -5.62 -2.98
C PRO A 108 -3.49 -6.89 -2.99
N LEU A 109 -3.91 -7.30 -4.18
CA LEU A 109 -4.71 -8.51 -4.39
C LEU A 109 -3.83 -9.67 -4.88
N LYS A 110 -4.27 -10.91 -4.58
CA LYS A 110 -3.56 -12.15 -4.97
C LYS A 110 -3.37 -12.33 -6.48
N ASN A 111 -4.18 -11.67 -7.30
CA ASN A 111 -4.08 -11.70 -8.75
C ASN A 111 -3.10 -10.67 -9.33
N GLY A 112 -2.42 -9.89 -8.47
CA GLY A 112 -1.48 -8.84 -8.87
C GLY A 112 -2.11 -7.46 -9.07
N ASN A 113 -3.44 -7.33 -8.95
CA ASN A 113 -4.09 -6.01 -8.98
C ASN A 113 -3.91 -5.29 -7.64
N VAL A 114 -4.08 -3.97 -7.66
CA VAL A 114 -4.07 -3.12 -6.46
C VAL A 114 -5.41 -2.41 -6.37
N LEU A 115 -6.11 -2.56 -5.24
CA LEU A 115 -7.26 -1.72 -4.91
C LEU A 115 -6.77 -0.44 -4.26
N MET A 116 -7.42 0.67 -4.62
CA MET A 116 -7.07 2.00 -4.15
C MET A 116 -8.35 2.77 -3.84
N ILE A 117 -8.31 3.60 -2.80
CA ILE A 117 -9.38 4.56 -2.51
C ILE A 117 -9.10 5.81 -3.35
N ALA A 118 -10.06 6.20 -4.19
CA ALA A 118 -9.96 7.37 -5.04
C ALA A 118 -10.86 8.49 -4.51
N TRP A 119 -10.34 9.70 -4.56
CA TRP A 119 -11.10 10.93 -4.39
C TRP A 119 -11.32 11.58 -5.74
N GLU A 120 -12.48 12.19 -5.87
CA GLU A 120 -12.88 12.99 -7.02
C GLU A 120 -13.37 14.34 -6.48
N PHE A 121 -12.91 15.42 -7.09
CA PHE A 121 -13.43 16.74 -6.82
C PHE A 121 -14.89 16.81 -7.27
N LYS A 122 -15.75 17.40 -6.44
CA LYS A 122 -17.13 17.73 -6.79
C LYS A 122 -17.34 19.22 -6.63
N THR A 123 -17.85 19.84 -7.68
CA THR A 123 -18.31 21.23 -7.64
C THR A 123 -19.49 21.37 -6.66
N PRO A 124 -19.75 22.59 -6.16
CA PRO A 124 -20.93 22.84 -5.33
C PRO A 124 -22.24 22.37 -5.97
N ASP A 125 -22.41 22.60 -7.28
CA ASP A 125 -23.61 22.21 -8.02
C ASP A 125 -23.78 20.68 -8.10
N GLU A 126 -22.68 19.93 -8.33
CA GLU A 126 -22.70 18.46 -8.31
C GLU A 126 -23.03 17.91 -6.93
N ALA A 127 -22.48 18.51 -5.86
CA ALA A 127 -22.77 18.11 -4.50
C ALA A 127 -24.25 18.34 -4.14
N ILE A 128 -24.81 19.50 -4.51
CA ILE A 128 -26.23 19.81 -4.32
C ILE A 128 -27.13 18.84 -5.11
N ALA A 129 -26.74 18.50 -6.34
CA ALA A 129 -27.49 17.56 -7.18
C ALA A 129 -27.46 16.12 -6.63
N ALA A 130 -26.41 15.74 -5.88
CA ALA A 130 -26.25 14.42 -5.29
C ALA A 130 -27.06 14.22 -3.99
N GLY A 131 -27.54 15.30 -3.36
CA GLY A 131 -28.39 15.28 -2.16
C GLY A 131 -27.70 15.79 -0.90
#